data_AF-A0A7Y5PWN5-F1
#
_entry.id   AF-A0A7Y5PWN5-F1
#
_cell.length_a   1.000
_cell.length_b   1.000
_cell.length_c   1.000
_cell.angle_alpha   90.00
_cell.angle_beta   90.00
_cell.angle_gamma   90.00
#
_symmetry.space_group_name_H-M   'P 1'
#
loop_
_entity.id
_entity.type
_entity.pdbx_description
1 polymer ?
#
loop_
_entity_poly.entity_id
_entity_poly.type
_entity_poly.pdbx_seq_one_letter_code
_entity_poly.pdbx_strand_id
1 'polypeptide(L)'
;GLAAAERDELVLELLDGEALYTVAGGLKPVSSGFWQASFSVDAPDLSQVEAVRATLAQLELGPDLTAGVQAFADVHEGRRHVQAFVVHRPALRSLLASEAAFFGPLGLGPGADPFEVLCTVERLPRLERFRGYGLLFGYPRHAVEFFVAAAAEEERTGKLPPREFAHIATFGAEKHRFVWAVPPGHVDNAEDLALRAAAAPLLARYRAQRERFTHGETVDALALLRAVVREVRPKPEPRPARAFEPKLQPVLAP
;
A
#
# COMPACT_ATOMS: atom_id res chain seq x y z
N GLY A 1 -2.27 -20.73 9.81
CA GLY A 1 -2.61 -19.30 9.89
C GLY A 1 -2.63 -18.89 11.35
N LEU A 2 -2.66 -17.58 11.59
CA LEU A 2 -2.78 -16.99 12.93
C LEU A 2 -4.07 -17.40 13.64
N ALA A 3 -4.08 -17.29 14.97
CA ALA A 3 -5.31 -17.39 15.76
C ALA A 3 -6.28 -16.26 15.41
N ALA A 4 -7.57 -16.42 15.75
CA ALA A 4 -8.60 -15.44 15.40
C ALA A 4 -8.29 -14.03 15.92
N ALA A 5 -7.88 -13.91 17.19
CA ALA A 5 -7.54 -12.62 17.79
C ALA A 5 -6.33 -11.94 17.11
N GLU A 6 -5.27 -12.69 16.85
CA GLU A 6 -4.06 -12.20 16.16
C GLU A 6 -4.35 -11.78 14.72
N ARG A 7 -5.24 -12.51 14.03
CA ARG A 7 -5.71 -12.14 12.69
C ARG A 7 -6.50 -10.84 12.74
N ASP A 8 -7.40 -10.69 13.71
CA ASP A 8 -8.23 -9.49 13.81
C ASP A 8 -7.35 -8.27 14.16
N GLU A 9 -6.35 -8.43 15.03
CA GLU A 9 -5.31 -7.42 15.30
C GLU A 9 -4.53 -7.05 14.03
N LEU A 10 -4.05 -8.04 13.26
CA LEU A 10 -3.34 -7.80 12.00
C LEU A 10 -4.17 -6.97 11.02
N VAL A 11 -5.47 -7.28 10.90
CA VAL A 11 -6.39 -6.56 10.01
C VAL A 11 -6.68 -5.16 10.54
N LEU A 12 -6.83 -4.98 11.85
CA LEU A 12 -7.01 -3.66 12.44
C LEU A 12 -5.74 -2.81 12.33
N GLU A 13 -4.53 -3.33 12.51
CA GLU A 13 -3.30 -2.55 12.27
C GLU A 13 -3.18 -2.12 10.80
N LEU A 14 -3.61 -2.97 9.87
CA LEU A 14 -3.69 -2.61 8.46
C LEU A 14 -4.68 -1.44 8.24
N LEU A 15 -5.90 -1.53 8.76
CA LEU A 15 -6.96 -0.57 8.48
C LEU A 15 -6.93 0.70 9.35
N ASP A 16 -6.43 0.61 10.58
CA ASP A 16 -6.28 1.74 11.49
C ASP A 16 -4.97 2.51 11.20
N GLY A 17 -4.05 1.91 10.45
CA GLY A 17 -2.79 2.49 10.00
C GLY A 17 -2.87 3.17 8.64
N GLU A 18 -1.70 3.42 8.05
CA GLU A 18 -1.61 4.06 6.74
C GLU A 18 -1.95 3.11 5.56
N ALA A 19 -2.03 1.80 5.80
CA ALA A 19 -2.49 0.83 4.80
C ALA A 19 -3.96 0.99 4.44
N LEU A 20 -4.75 1.72 5.25
CA LEU A 20 -6.05 2.23 4.87
C LEU A 20 -6.05 2.92 3.50
N TYR A 21 -5.05 3.77 3.24
CA TYR A 21 -4.98 4.55 2.01
C TYR A 21 -4.63 3.73 0.78
N THR A 22 -4.09 2.54 0.97
CA THR A 22 -3.93 1.54 -0.10
C THR A 22 -5.23 0.80 -0.33
N VAL A 23 -5.86 0.29 0.74
CA VAL A 23 -7.05 -0.58 0.65
C VAL A 23 -8.33 0.17 0.29
N ALA A 24 -8.55 1.36 0.83
CA ALA A 24 -9.80 2.10 0.71
C ALA A 24 -9.92 2.93 -0.58
N GLY A 25 -8.94 2.90 -1.47
CA GLY A 25 -9.01 3.65 -2.72
C GLY A 25 -7.74 3.75 -3.55
N GLY A 26 -6.64 3.10 -3.13
CA GLY A 26 -5.39 3.14 -3.87
C GLY A 26 -4.74 4.53 -3.94
N LEU A 27 -5.00 5.38 -2.95
CA LEU A 27 -4.28 6.65 -2.82
C LEU A 27 -2.78 6.40 -2.66
N LYS A 28 -2.43 5.33 -1.93
CA LYS A 28 -1.10 4.75 -1.90
C LYS A 28 -1.06 3.51 -2.81
N PRO A 29 -0.05 3.37 -3.68
CA PRO A 29 0.16 2.13 -4.43
C PRO A 29 0.49 0.95 -3.51
N VAL A 30 1.34 1.19 -2.50
CA VAL A 30 1.79 0.19 -1.53
C VAL A 30 1.75 0.77 -0.12
N SER A 31 1.40 -0.07 0.84
CA SER A 31 1.72 0.15 2.26
C SER A 31 2.34 -1.10 2.86
N SER A 32 3.24 -0.93 3.82
CA SER A 32 3.86 -2.03 4.57
C SER A 32 3.92 -1.72 6.05
N GLY A 33 4.44 -2.67 6.84
CA GLY A 33 4.79 -2.42 8.24
C GLY A 33 3.64 -2.58 9.25
N PHE A 34 2.42 -2.90 8.80
CA PHE A 34 1.30 -3.26 9.69
C PHE A 34 1.46 -4.63 10.37
N TRP A 35 2.49 -5.38 9.98
CA TRP A 35 3.08 -6.46 10.76
C TRP A 35 4.55 -6.55 10.42
N GLN A 36 5.40 -6.80 11.43
CA GLN A 36 6.84 -6.84 11.28
C GLN A 36 7.43 -7.92 12.20
N ALA A 37 8.49 -8.58 11.72
CA ALA A 37 9.28 -9.50 12.53
C ALA A 37 10.72 -9.52 12.05
N SER A 38 11.56 -10.28 12.74
CA SER A 38 12.88 -10.66 12.25
C SER A 38 13.19 -12.09 12.68
N PHE A 39 14.04 -12.78 11.93
CA PHE A 39 14.51 -14.14 12.26
C PHE A 39 16.03 -14.25 12.09
N SER A 40 16.64 -15.19 12.81
CA SER A 40 18.07 -15.49 12.68
C SER A 40 18.37 -16.08 11.31
N VAL A 41 19.42 -15.61 10.64
CA VAL A 41 19.85 -16.18 9.35
C VAL A 41 20.52 -17.53 9.54
N ASP A 42 21.24 -17.74 10.64
CA ASP A 42 21.99 -18.98 10.92
C ASP A 42 21.08 -20.13 11.36
N ALA A 43 19.95 -19.80 11.99
CA ALA A 43 18.94 -20.76 12.45
C ALA A 43 17.54 -20.18 12.20
N PRO A 44 17.07 -20.19 10.94
CA PRO A 44 15.81 -19.54 10.58
C PRO A 44 14.61 -20.28 11.13
N ASP A 45 13.84 -19.61 11.98
CA ASP A 45 12.47 -19.98 12.31
C ASP A 45 11.51 -19.09 11.52
N LEU A 46 10.79 -19.71 10.57
CA LEU A 46 9.84 -19.04 9.69
C LEU A 46 8.38 -19.32 10.08
N SER A 47 8.13 -20.00 11.20
CA SER A 47 6.78 -20.42 11.61
C SER A 47 5.79 -19.25 11.64
N GLN A 48 6.17 -18.14 12.27
CA GLN A 48 5.34 -16.93 12.33
C GLN A 48 5.17 -16.27 10.95
N VAL A 49 6.22 -16.24 10.14
CA VAL A 49 6.20 -15.69 8.77
C VAL A 49 5.18 -16.46 7.91
N GLU A 50 5.24 -17.79 7.96
CA GLU A 50 4.32 -18.66 7.22
C GLU A 50 2.89 -18.56 7.76
N ALA A 51 2.72 -18.39 9.09
CA ALA A 51 1.41 -18.15 9.68
C ALA A 51 0.78 -16.84 9.15
N VAL A 52 1.55 -15.76 9.08
CA VAL A 52 1.09 -14.46 8.54
C VAL A 52 0.82 -14.55 7.04
N ARG A 53 1.71 -15.19 6.26
CA ARG A 53 1.48 -15.42 4.81
C ARG A 53 0.18 -16.18 4.56
N ALA A 54 -0.05 -17.27 5.29
CA ALA A 54 -1.27 -18.06 5.19
C ALA A 54 -2.51 -17.23 5.58
N THR A 55 -2.42 -16.39 6.62
CA THR A 55 -3.52 -15.49 7.00
C THR A 55 -3.81 -14.47 5.91
N LEU A 56 -2.78 -13.78 5.38
CA LEU A 56 -2.95 -12.77 4.32
C LEU A 56 -3.54 -13.36 3.04
N ALA A 57 -3.14 -14.59 2.67
CA ALA A 57 -3.67 -15.30 1.52
C ALA A 57 -5.17 -15.66 1.65
N GLN A 58 -5.70 -15.70 2.87
CA GLN A 58 -7.12 -16.00 3.15
C GLN A 58 -7.99 -14.74 3.24
N LEU A 59 -7.41 -13.54 3.26
CA LEU A 59 -8.17 -12.30 3.32
C LEU A 59 -8.92 -12.07 2.00
N GLU A 60 -10.20 -11.71 2.11
CA GLU A 60 -11.04 -11.36 0.95
C GLU A 60 -10.75 -9.94 0.44
N LEU A 61 -9.56 -9.74 -0.13
CA LEU A 61 -9.10 -8.45 -0.68
C LEU A 61 -9.62 -8.17 -2.10
N GLY A 62 -10.07 -9.22 -2.80
CA GLY A 62 -10.54 -9.15 -4.18
C GLY A 62 -9.43 -8.87 -5.21
N PRO A 63 -9.73 -8.87 -6.53
CA PRO A 63 -8.74 -8.77 -7.61
C PRO A 63 -7.82 -7.54 -7.62
N ASP A 64 -8.26 -6.39 -7.09
CA ASP A 64 -7.48 -5.15 -7.19
C ASP A 64 -6.40 -5.02 -6.13
N LEU A 65 -6.44 -5.86 -5.10
CA LEU A 65 -5.53 -5.82 -3.97
C LEU A 65 -4.75 -7.13 -3.88
N THR A 66 -3.52 -7.05 -3.39
CA THR A 66 -2.74 -8.23 -3.02
C THR A 66 -1.93 -7.92 -1.78
N ALA A 67 -1.74 -8.91 -0.92
CA ALA A 67 -0.96 -8.78 0.30
C ALA A 67 -0.01 -9.95 0.44
N GLY A 68 1.09 -9.73 1.16
CA GLY A 68 2.10 -10.75 1.39
C GLY A 68 3.09 -10.31 2.44
N VAL A 69 4.19 -11.07 2.55
CA VAL A 69 5.30 -10.75 3.44
C VAL A 69 6.58 -10.65 2.63
N GLN A 70 7.24 -9.51 2.71
CA GLN A 70 8.52 -9.23 2.08
C GLN A 70 9.64 -9.39 3.11
N ALA A 71 10.74 -10.03 2.71
CA ALA A 71 11.99 -10.02 3.46
C ALA A 71 12.91 -8.93 2.89
N PHE A 72 13.50 -8.14 3.78
CA PHE A 72 14.49 -7.12 3.42
C PHE A 72 15.79 -7.81 3.01
N ALA A 73 16.52 -7.21 2.07
CA ALA A 73 17.76 -7.76 1.53
C ALA A 73 18.88 -7.71 2.58
N ASP A 74 18.93 -6.61 3.33
CA ASP A 74 19.95 -6.35 4.34
C ASP A 74 19.77 -7.27 5.56
N VAL A 75 20.91 -7.78 6.07
CA VAL A 75 21.00 -8.52 7.32
C VAL A 75 21.63 -7.61 8.36
N HIS A 76 20.97 -7.43 9.49
CA HIS A 76 21.45 -6.63 10.59
C HIS A 76 21.67 -7.52 11.80
N GLU A 77 22.89 -7.53 12.35
CA GLU A 77 23.23 -8.34 13.54
C GLU A 77 22.83 -9.83 13.41
N GLY A 78 23.06 -10.41 12.23
CA GLY A 78 22.71 -11.81 11.94
C GLY A 78 21.22 -12.09 11.77
N ARG A 79 20.38 -11.03 11.74
CA ARG A 79 18.93 -11.14 11.60
C ARG A 79 18.45 -10.58 10.27
N ARG A 80 17.46 -11.24 9.69
CA ARG A 80 16.73 -10.74 8.52
C ARG A 80 15.39 -10.19 8.96
N HIS A 81 15.10 -8.96 8.55
CA HIS A 81 13.82 -8.32 8.81
C HIS A 81 12.78 -8.70 7.76
N VAL A 82 11.53 -8.80 8.19
CA VAL A 82 10.37 -9.04 7.33
C VAL A 82 9.24 -8.11 7.70
N GLN A 83 8.44 -7.73 6.71
CA GLN A 83 7.22 -6.97 6.93
C GLN A 83 6.09 -7.48 6.05
N ALA A 84 4.87 -7.38 6.57
CA ALA A 84 3.68 -7.52 5.75
C ALA A 84 3.51 -6.28 4.87
N PHE A 85 3.01 -6.49 3.65
CA PHE A 85 2.69 -5.44 2.70
C PHE A 85 1.31 -5.68 2.09
N VAL A 86 0.70 -4.61 1.59
CA VAL A 86 -0.49 -4.63 0.75
C VAL A 86 -0.27 -3.69 -0.44
N VAL A 87 -0.73 -4.11 -1.62
CA VAL A 87 -0.59 -3.37 -2.88
C VAL A 87 -1.95 -3.20 -3.53
N HIS A 88 -2.25 -1.98 -3.94
CA HIS A 88 -3.37 -1.66 -4.82
C HIS A 88 -2.90 -1.72 -6.28
N ARG A 89 -3.21 -2.82 -6.96
CA ARG A 89 -2.72 -3.14 -8.31
C ARG A 89 -3.03 -2.06 -9.34
N PRO A 90 -4.23 -1.45 -9.40
CA PRO A 90 -4.48 -0.35 -10.33
C PRO A 90 -3.61 0.89 -10.05
N ALA A 91 -3.36 1.21 -8.78
CA ALA A 91 -2.54 2.37 -8.42
C ALA A 91 -1.06 2.11 -8.71
N LEU A 92 -0.57 0.91 -8.43
CA LEU A 92 0.77 0.48 -8.81
C LEU A 92 0.95 0.54 -10.33
N ARG A 93 0.00 0.04 -11.12
CA ARG A 93 0.02 0.14 -12.58
C ARG A 93 0.15 1.58 -13.06
N SER A 94 -0.67 2.48 -12.51
CA SER A 94 -0.63 3.90 -12.84
C SER A 94 0.72 4.53 -12.48
N LEU A 95 1.28 4.20 -11.31
CA LEU A 95 2.59 4.67 -10.88
C LEU A 95 3.69 4.22 -11.85
N LEU A 96 3.74 2.92 -12.18
CA LEU A 96 4.77 2.38 -13.09
C LEU A 96 4.66 3.01 -14.48
N ALA A 97 3.46 3.36 -14.93
CA ALA A 97 3.26 4.09 -16.18
C ALA A 97 3.73 5.55 -16.08
N SER A 98 3.39 6.27 -15.00
CA SER A 98 3.75 7.69 -14.83
C SER A 98 5.23 7.91 -14.54
N GLU A 99 5.88 6.94 -13.91
CA GLU A 99 7.30 6.97 -13.51
C GLU A 99 8.15 6.02 -14.37
N ALA A 100 7.75 5.80 -15.62
CA ALA A 100 8.43 4.87 -16.53
C ALA A 100 9.92 5.19 -16.74
N ALA A 101 10.33 6.45 -16.63
CA ALA A 101 11.73 6.85 -16.71
C ALA A 101 12.59 6.26 -15.57
N PHE A 102 11.99 6.07 -14.38
CA PHE A 102 12.66 5.46 -13.23
C PHE A 102 12.53 3.92 -13.26
N PHE A 103 11.32 3.40 -13.49
CA PHE A 103 11.05 1.95 -13.39
C PHE A 103 11.40 1.16 -14.66
N GLY A 104 11.32 1.77 -15.84
CA GLY A 104 11.58 1.12 -17.12
C GLY A 104 12.99 0.53 -17.25
N PRO A 105 14.07 1.25 -16.87
CA PRO A 105 15.42 0.69 -16.85
C PRO A 105 15.59 -0.52 -15.92
N LEU A 106 14.68 -0.71 -14.96
CA LEU A 106 14.66 -1.86 -14.05
C LEU A 106 13.90 -3.07 -14.63
N GLY A 107 13.36 -2.95 -15.85
CA GLY A 107 12.47 -3.95 -16.45
C GLY A 107 11.03 -3.92 -15.91
N LEU A 108 10.68 -2.92 -15.10
CA LEU A 108 9.38 -2.84 -14.44
C LEU A 108 8.42 -1.96 -15.26
N GLY A 109 7.39 -2.58 -15.82
CA GLY A 109 6.31 -1.90 -16.55
C GLY A 109 4.95 -2.04 -15.88
N PRO A 110 3.87 -1.45 -16.43
CA PRO A 110 2.53 -1.46 -15.84
C PRO A 110 1.91 -2.86 -15.61
N GLY A 111 2.47 -3.89 -16.24
CA GLY A 111 2.09 -5.29 -16.06
C GLY A 111 2.95 -6.09 -15.08
N ALA A 112 3.96 -5.47 -14.46
CA ALA A 112 4.88 -6.14 -13.54
C ALA A 112 4.13 -6.74 -12.33
N ASP A 113 4.63 -7.87 -11.83
CA ASP A 113 4.06 -8.45 -10.63
C ASP A 113 4.40 -7.57 -9.40
N PRO A 114 3.44 -7.30 -8.49
CA PRO A 114 3.71 -6.49 -7.31
C PRO A 114 4.90 -6.97 -6.46
N PHE A 115 5.10 -8.28 -6.34
CA PHE A 115 6.20 -8.83 -5.57
C PHE A 115 7.54 -8.65 -6.28
N GLU A 116 7.57 -8.76 -7.62
CA GLU A 116 8.74 -8.45 -8.45
C GLU A 116 9.17 -7.00 -8.27
N VAL A 117 8.23 -6.05 -8.29
CA VAL A 117 8.50 -4.62 -8.08
C VAL A 117 9.16 -4.39 -6.71
N LEU A 118 8.55 -4.90 -5.64
CA LEU A 118 9.07 -4.72 -4.27
C LEU A 118 10.45 -5.35 -4.11
N CYS A 119 10.63 -6.56 -4.61
CA CYS A 119 11.91 -7.27 -4.60
C CYS A 119 13.00 -6.54 -5.38
N THR A 120 12.66 -5.94 -6.51
CA THR A 120 13.62 -5.21 -7.34
C THR A 120 14.04 -3.92 -6.64
N VAL A 121 13.07 -3.12 -6.16
CA VAL A 121 13.35 -1.86 -5.45
C VAL A 121 14.17 -2.08 -4.18
N GLU A 122 13.86 -3.11 -3.40
CA GLU A 122 14.58 -3.45 -2.16
C GLU A 122 16.08 -3.69 -2.35
N ARG A 123 16.46 -4.16 -3.55
CA ARG A 123 17.85 -4.53 -3.88
C ARG A 123 18.60 -3.43 -4.65
N LEU A 124 17.97 -2.28 -4.87
CA LEU A 124 18.65 -1.14 -5.48
C LEU A 124 19.71 -0.55 -4.52
N PRO A 125 20.69 0.20 -5.06
CA PRO A 125 21.56 1.00 -4.22
C PRO A 125 20.75 1.99 -3.37
N ARG A 126 21.32 2.44 -2.24
CA ARG A 126 20.58 3.11 -1.16
C ARG A 126 19.70 4.28 -1.63
N LEU A 127 20.23 5.17 -2.46
CA LEU A 127 19.52 6.37 -2.92
C LEU A 127 18.37 6.03 -3.87
N GLU A 128 18.58 5.11 -4.81
CA GLU A 128 17.58 4.61 -5.73
C GLU A 128 16.51 3.79 -5.00
N ARG A 129 16.89 3.02 -3.99
CA ARG A 129 15.97 2.29 -3.10
C ARG A 129 15.07 3.27 -2.34
N PHE A 130 15.63 4.35 -1.79
CA PHE A 130 14.86 5.40 -1.13
C PHE A 130 13.88 6.08 -2.07
N ARG A 131 14.32 6.41 -3.30
CA ARG A 131 13.45 6.94 -4.34
C ARG A 131 12.32 5.98 -4.67
N GLY A 132 12.64 4.71 -4.94
CA GLY A 132 11.69 3.68 -5.30
C GLY A 132 10.63 3.44 -4.21
N TYR A 133 11.04 3.31 -2.96
CA TYR A 133 10.09 3.18 -1.85
C TYR A 133 9.25 4.44 -1.64
N GLY A 134 9.83 5.63 -1.76
CA GLY A 134 9.08 6.88 -1.64
C GLY A 134 7.95 6.98 -2.67
N LEU A 135 8.23 6.60 -3.92
CA LEU A 135 7.23 6.52 -4.98
C LEU A 135 6.18 5.43 -4.73
N LEU A 136 6.59 4.22 -4.34
CA LEU A 136 5.68 3.11 -4.04
C LEU A 136 4.75 3.41 -2.86
N PHE A 137 5.23 4.14 -1.87
CA PHE A 137 4.44 4.61 -0.72
C PHE A 137 3.62 5.87 -1.04
N GLY A 138 3.58 6.32 -2.30
CA GLY A 138 2.71 7.40 -2.73
C GLY A 138 3.02 8.75 -2.08
N TYR A 139 4.28 8.99 -1.69
CA TYR A 139 4.68 10.31 -1.20
C TYR A 139 4.73 11.31 -2.36
N PRO A 140 4.46 12.61 -2.11
CA PRO A 140 4.61 13.65 -3.10
C PRO A 140 6.02 13.64 -3.73
N ARG A 141 6.12 13.90 -5.03
CA ARG A 141 7.40 13.75 -5.76
C ARG A 141 8.47 14.65 -5.17
N HIS A 142 8.12 15.89 -4.86
CA HIS A 142 9.04 16.83 -4.24
C HIS A 142 9.62 16.34 -2.89
N ALA A 143 8.83 15.60 -2.11
CA ALA A 143 9.27 15.03 -0.84
C ALA A 143 10.23 13.84 -1.04
N VAL A 144 9.96 13.01 -2.04
CA VAL A 144 10.88 11.93 -2.44
C VAL A 144 12.23 12.50 -2.87
N GLU A 145 12.21 13.52 -3.74
CA GLU A 145 13.45 14.19 -4.18
C GLU A 145 14.22 14.81 -3.02
N PHE A 146 13.52 15.51 -2.11
CA PHE A 146 14.13 16.09 -0.92
C PHE A 146 14.78 15.02 -0.05
N PHE A 147 14.09 13.91 0.20
CA PHE A 147 14.62 12.83 1.04
C PHE A 147 15.86 12.17 0.43
N VAL A 148 15.85 11.93 -0.90
CA VAL A 148 17.00 11.37 -1.62
C VAL A 148 18.18 12.35 -1.60
N ALA A 149 17.94 13.64 -1.84
CA ALA A 149 18.99 14.66 -1.78
C ALA A 149 19.59 14.79 -0.37
N ALA A 150 18.75 14.76 0.67
CA ALA A 150 19.21 14.79 2.05
C ALA A 150 20.05 13.55 2.43
N ALA A 151 19.68 12.37 1.93
CA ALA A 151 20.45 11.14 2.12
C ALA A 151 21.80 11.18 1.39
N ALA A 152 21.86 11.72 0.18
CA ALA A 152 23.12 11.91 -0.55
C ALA A 152 24.06 12.90 0.17
N GLU A 153 23.50 13.97 0.74
CA GLU A 153 24.27 14.94 1.53
C GLU A 153 24.78 14.33 2.85
N GLU A 154 23.97 13.49 3.50
CA GLU A 154 24.40 12.71 4.66
C GLU A 154 25.56 11.77 4.31
N GLU A 155 25.50 11.05 3.18
CA GLU A 155 26.60 10.19 2.72
C GLU A 155 27.89 10.99 2.48
N ARG A 156 27.76 12.20 1.94
CA ARG A 156 28.90 13.07 1.63
C ARG A 156 29.51 13.72 2.87
N THR A 157 28.70 14.07 3.87
CA THR A 157 29.13 14.92 5.01
C THR A 157 29.15 14.20 6.35
N GLY A 158 28.53 13.02 6.43
CA GLY A 158 28.25 12.31 7.68
C GLY A 158 27.18 13.00 8.55
N LYS A 159 26.50 14.03 8.04
CA LYS A 159 25.51 14.81 8.80
C LYS A 159 24.19 14.84 8.05
N LEU A 160 23.15 14.37 8.73
CA LEU A 160 21.80 14.46 8.20
C LEU A 160 21.31 15.92 8.22
N PRO A 161 20.85 16.47 7.07
CA PRO A 161 20.29 17.82 7.03
C PRO A 161 19.03 17.96 7.91
N PRO A 162 18.78 19.14 8.50
CA PRO A 162 17.53 19.43 9.20
C PRO A 162 16.32 19.21 8.30
N ARG A 163 15.24 18.67 8.87
CA ARG A 163 13.98 18.40 8.17
C ARG A 163 12.80 18.49 9.12
N GLU A 164 11.66 18.84 8.56
CA GLU A 164 10.36 18.76 9.21
C GLU A 164 9.57 17.58 8.61
N PHE A 165 8.38 17.34 9.15
CA PHE A 165 7.55 16.23 8.74
C PHE A 165 6.13 16.70 8.43
N ALA A 166 5.68 16.39 7.22
CA ALA A 166 4.28 16.48 6.86
C ALA A 166 3.61 15.12 7.10
N HIS A 167 2.32 15.15 7.44
CA HIS A 167 1.58 13.96 7.85
C HIS A 167 0.17 13.96 7.27
N ILE A 168 -0.33 12.76 6.97
CA ILE A 168 -1.75 12.48 6.83
C ILE A 168 -2.19 11.68 8.06
N ALA A 169 -3.26 12.14 8.71
CA ALA A 169 -3.83 11.45 9.86
C ALA A 169 -4.31 10.05 9.47
N THR A 170 -4.26 9.10 10.38
CA THR A 170 -4.87 7.77 10.23
C THR A 170 -5.99 7.63 11.27
N PHE A 171 -6.60 6.45 11.39
CA PHE A 171 -7.51 6.22 12.51
C PHE A 171 -6.75 6.10 13.83
N GLY A 172 -5.68 5.29 13.86
CA GLY A 172 -4.94 5.00 15.09
C GLY A 172 -3.97 6.09 15.51
N ALA A 173 -3.63 7.05 14.65
CA ALA A 173 -2.77 8.18 15.01
C ALA A 173 -3.00 9.41 14.12
N GLU A 174 -2.97 10.60 14.72
CA GLU A 174 -3.01 11.87 13.96
C GLU A 174 -1.69 12.18 13.24
N LYS A 175 -0.57 11.63 13.72
CA LYS A 175 0.78 11.85 13.17
C LYS A 175 1.59 10.54 13.13
N HIS A 176 2.74 10.58 12.45
CA HIS A 176 3.79 9.54 12.44
C HIS A 176 3.48 8.21 11.74
N ARG A 177 2.30 8.03 11.12
CA ARG A 177 2.00 6.83 10.32
C ARG A 177 2.18 7.09 8.82
N PHE A 178 1.33 7.91 8.22
CA PHE A 178 1.54 8.39 6.84
C PHE A 178 2.32 9.70 6.89
N VAL A 179 3.64 9.62 6.75
CA VAL A 179 4.57 10.72 6.99
C VAL A 179 5.65 10.81 5.91
N TRP A 180 6.03 12.03 5.54
CA TRP A 180 7.20 12.29 4.69
C TRP A 180 8.01 13.47 5.21
N ALA A 181 9.30 13.48 4.85
CA ALA A 181 10.21 14.55 5.20
C ALA A 181 10.07 15.73 4.23
N VAL A 182 10.14 16.94 4.77
CA VAL A 182 10.12 18.20 4.02
C VAL A 182 11.20 19.14 4.54
N PRO A 183 11.68 20.11 3.74
CA PRO A 183 12.64 21.10 4.22
C PRO A 183 12.04 21.95 5.36
N PRO A 184 12.88 22.52 6.26
CA PRO A 184 12.40 23.43 7.28
C PRO A 184 11.61 24.61 6.71
N GLY A 185 10.47 24.94 7.32
CA GLY A 185 9.60 26.03 6.84
C GLY A 185 8.82 25.71 5.56
N HIS A 186 8.69 24.43 5.21
CA HIS A 186 7.88 24.00 4.06
C HIS A 186 6.43 24.49 4.20
N VAL A 187 5.89 25.03 3.11
CA VAL A 187 4.48 25.38 2.98
C VAL A 187 3.87 24.40 1.99
N ASP A 188 2.76 23.76 2.39
CA ASP A 188 2.04 22.78 1.58
C ASP A 188 1.82 23.31 0.16
N ASN A 189 2.31 22.56 -0.83
CA ASN A 189 2.14 22.88 -2.24
C ASN A 189 0.90 22.17 -2.81
N ALA A 190 0.68 22.30 -4.12
CA ALA A 190 -0.47 21.69 -4.78
C ALA A 190 -0.53 20.16 -4.63
N GLU A 191 0.61 19.46 -4.61
CA GLU A 191 0.65 18.01 -4.40
C GLU A 191 0.28 17.64 -2.96
N ASP A 192 0.80 18.36 -1.97
CA ASP A 192 0.46 18.15 -0.55
C ASP A 192 -1.03 18.37 -0.31
N LEU A 193 -1.57 19.48 -0.81
CA LEU A 193 -2.98 19.84 -0.67
C LEU A 193 -3.89 18.82 -1.39
N ALA A 194 -3.52 18.37 -2.58
CA ALA A 194 -4.25 17.33 -3.31
C ALA A 194 -4.26 16.01 -2.56
N LEU A 195 -3.10 15.60 -2.00
CA LEU A 195 -2.98 14.38 -1.19
C LEU A 195 -3.88 14.45 0.06
N ARG A 196 -3.88 15.59 0.77
CA ARG A 196 -4.77 15.82 1.93
C ARG A 196 -6.24 15.78 1.54
N ALA A 197 -6.60 16.46 0.45
CA ALA A 197 -7.97 16.50 -0.04
C ALA A 197 -8.49 15.11 -0.45
N ALA A 198 -7.63 14.26 -1.03
CA ALA A 198 -7.96 12.89 -1.39
C ALA A 198 -8.04 11.97 -0.16
N ALA A 199 -7.18 12.16 0.84
CA ALA A 199 -7.13 11.34 2.05
C ALA A 199 -8.32 11.58 3.01
N ALA A 200 -8.76 12.83 3.14
CA ALA A 200 -9.82 13.22 4.07
C ALA A 200 -11.13 12.41 3.93
N PRO A 201 -11.75 12.28 2.72
CA PRO A 201 -12.97 11.49 2.58
C PRO A 201 -12.77 10.01 2.84
N LEU A 202 -11.59 9.45 2.54
CA LEU A 202 -11.28 8.04 2.81
C LEU A 202 -11.26 7.75 4.32
N LEU A 203 -10.61 8.63 5.09
CA LEU A 203 -10.56 8.50 6.55
C LEU A 203 -11.92 8.73 7.20
N ALA A 204 -12.66 9.75 6.75
CA ALA A 204 -14.01 10.02 7.27
C ALA A 204 -14.95 8.84 7.06
N ARG A 205 -14.91 8.25 5.86
CA ARG A 205 -15.67 7.03 5.56
C ARG A 205 -15.24 5.86 6.43
N TYR A 206 -13.94 5.62 6.55
CA TYR A 206 -13.43 4.53 7.35
C TYR A 206 -13.89 4.64 8.82
N ARG A 207 -13.83 5.84 9.40
CA ARG A 207 -14.34 6.10 10.76
C ARG A 207 -15.80 5.69 10.91
N ALA A 208 -16.66 6.09 9.97
CA ALA A 208 -18.08 5.73 9.98
C ALA A 208 -18.32 4.22 9.78
N GLN A 209 -17.52 3.56 8.95
CA GLN A 209 -17.60 2.10 8.79
C GLN A 209 -17.14 1.39 10.07
N ARG A 210 -15.97 1.75 10.60
CA ARG A 210 -15.40 1.13 11.81
C ARG A 210 -16.36 1.21 13.00
N GLU A 211 -17.04 2.34 13.18
CA GLU A 211 -18.08 2.50 14.20
C GLU A 211 -19.22 1.48 14.04
N ARG A 212 -19.71 1.25 12.81
CA ARG A 212 -20.78 0.26 12.54
C ARG A 212 -20.40 -1.18 12.83
N PHE A 213 -19.11 -1.51 12.72
CA PHE A 213 -18.57 -2.85 12.99
C PHE A 213 -17.97 -2.98 14.40
N THR A 214 -18.15 -1.96 15.26
CA THR A 214 -17.73 -2.00 16.66
C THR A 214 -18.90 -2.48 17.52
N HIS A 215 -18.64 -3.49 18.35
CA HIS A 215 -19.60 -4.12 19.26
C HIS A 215 -19.01 -4.13 20.68
N GLY A 216 -19.37 -3.12 21.48
CA GLY A 216 -18.73 -2.89 22.77
C GLY A 216 -17.25 -2.57 22.58
N GLU A 217 -16.37 -3.37 23.19
CA GLU A 217 -14.91 -3.23 23.09
C GLU A 217 -14.30 -3.99 21.92
N THR A 218 -15.11 -4.72 21.14
CA THR A 218 -14.64 -5.58 20.04
C THR A 218 -15.00 -5.00 18.68
N VAL A 219 -14.19 -5.28 17.66
CA VAL A 219 -14.45 -4.90 16.27
C VAL A 219 -14.47 -6.15 15.41
N ASP A 220 -15.49 -6.33 14.58
CA ASP A 220 -15.48 -7.38 13.55
C ASP A 220 -14.55 -6.97 12.40
N ALA A 221 -13.26 -7.24 12.58
CA ALA A 221 -12.20 -6.79 11.68
C ALA A 221 -12.36 -7.33 10.25
N LEU A 222 -12.80 -8.59 10.11
CA LEU A 222 -13.00 -9.19 8.79
C LEU A 222 -14.23 -8.63 8.08
N ALA A 223 -15.34 -8.39 8.79
CA ALA A 223 -16.50 -7.73 8.19
C ALA A 223 -16.18 -6.28 7.80
N LEU A 224 -15.43 -5.57 8.65
CA LEU A 224 -14.93 -4.22 8.35
C LEU A 224 -14.05 -4.21 7.10
N LEU A 225 -13.05 -5.11 7.00
CA LEU A 225 -12.20 -5.22 5.82
C LEU A 225 -13.02 -5.43 4.54
N ARG A 226 -13.98 -6.36 4.57
CA ARG A 226 -14.88 -6.60 3.43
C ARG A 226 -15.69 -5.36 3.06
N ALA A 227 -16.17 -4.59 4.04
CA ALA A 227 -16.92 -3.37 3.81
C ALA A 227 -16.06 -2.30 3.14
N VAL A 228 -14.83 -2.09 3.65
CA VAL A 228 -13.85 -1.15 3.07
C VAL A 228 -13.56 -1.54 1.62
N VAL A 229 -13.21 -2.81 1.35
CA VAL A 229 -12.84 -3.30 0.02
C VAL A 229 -13.99 -3.21 -0.99
N ARG A 230 -15.21 -3.58 -0.59
CA ARG A 230 -16.38 -3.60 -1.51
C ARG A 230 -16.79 -2.20 -1.95
N GLU A 231 -16.64 -1.21 -1.09
CA GLU A 231 -17.09 0.16 -1.39
C GLU A 231 -16.15 0.91 -2.35
N VAL A 232 -14.93 0.41 -2.55
CA VAL A 232 -14.00 0.93 -3.59
C VAL A 232 -14.44 0.51 -4.98
N ARG A 233 -15.17 -0.61 -5.09
CA ARG A 233 -15.70 -1.02 -6.39
C ARG A 233 -16.95 -0.22 -6.72
N PRO A 234 -17.06 0.35 -7.94
CA PRO A 234 -18.35 0.78 -8.41
C PRO A 234 -19.30 -0.43 -8.37
N LYS A 235 -20.50 -0.24 -7.83
CA LYS A 235 -21.58 -1.22 -7.91
C LYS A 235 -21.71 -1.60 -9.40
N PRO A 236 -21.70 -2.90 -9.77
CA PRO A 236 -21.85 -3.26 -11.18
C PRO A 236 -23.14 -2.61 -11.67
N GLU A 237 -23.04 -1.79 -12.72
CA GLU A 237 -24.22 -1.23 -13.36
C GLU A 237 -25.13 -2.40 -13.76
N PRO A 238 -26.45 -2.28 -13.55
CA PRO A 238 -27.37 -3.28 -14.07
C PRO A 238 -27.10 -3.39 -15.58
N ARG A 239 -26.79 -4.61 -16.03
CA ARG A 239 -26.62 -4.88 -17.47
C ARG A 239 -27.82 -4.28 -18.19
N PRO A 240 -27.63 -3.46 -19.24
CA PRO A 240 -28.75 -3.04 -20.07
C PRO A 240 -29.46 -4.31 -20.52
N ALA A 241 -30.78 -4.34 -20.33
CA ALA A 241 -31.61 -5.43 -20.82
C ALA A 241 -31.23 -5.66 -22.28
N ARG A 242 -30.79 -6.87 -22.63
CA ARG A 242 -30.47 -7.22 -24.02
C ARG A 242 -31.69 -6.82 -24.86
N ALA A 243 -31.53 -5.81 -25.71
CA ALA A 243 -32.49 -5.56 -26.76
C ALA A 243 -32.57 -6.86 -27.56
N PHE A 244 -33.78 -7.40 -27.68
CA PHE A 244 -34.07 -8.53 -28.54
C PHE A 244 -33.64 -8.15 -29.96
N GLU A 245 -32.52 -8.70 -30.44
CA GLU A 245 -32.20 -8.65 -31.86
C GLU A 245 -33.20 -9.59 -32.56
N PRO A 246 -34.02 -9.10 -33.51
CA PRO A 246 -34.86 -9.98 -34.30
C PRO A 246 -33.98 -10.87 -35.15
N LYS A 247 -34.16 -12.19 -35.00
CA LYS A 247 -33.51 -13.19 -35.85
C LYS A 247 -33.80 -12.87 -37.31
N LEU A 248 -32.76 -12.51 -38.07
CA LEU A 248 -32.82 -12.49 -39.53
C LEU A 248 -33.23 -13.88 -40.01
N GLN A 249 -34.38 -13.97 -40.66
CA GLN A 249 -34.82 -15.20 -41.32
C GLN A 249 -33.91 -15.46 -42.54
N PRO A 250 -33.54 -16.72 -42.80
CA PRO A 250 -32.77 -17.06 -43.99
C PRO A 250 -33.64 -16.86 -45.24
N VAL A 251 -33.15 -16.03 -46.17
CA VAL A 251 -33.69 -15.93 -47.52
C VAL A 251 -33.35 -17.23 -48.25
N LEU A 252 -34.37 -18.01 -48.59
CA LEU A 252 -34.26 -19.14 -49.50
C LEU A 252 -34.09 -18.62 -50.94
N ALA A 253 -33.14 -19.23 -51.65
CA ALA A 253 -32.79 -18.95 -53.03
C ALA A 253 -33.92 -19.27 -54.02
N PRO A 254 -33.73 -18.86 -55.29
CA PRO A 254 -33.62 -19.86 -56.35
C PRO A 254 -32.19 -20.02 -56.88
#